data_AF-A0A483CZ45-F1
#
_entry.id   AF-A0A483CZ45-F1
#
_cell.length_a   1.000
_cell.length_b   1.000
_cell.length_c   1.000
_cell.angle_alpha   90.00
_cell.angle_beta   90.00
_cell.angle_gamma   90.00
#
_symmetry.space_group_name_H-M   'P 1'
#
loop_
_entity.id
_entity.type
_entity.pdbx_description
1 polymer ?
#
loop_
_entity_poly.entity_id
_entity_poly.type
_entity_poly.pdbx_seq_one_letter_code
_entity_poly.pdbx_strand_id
1 'polypeptide(L)'
;MRSRYLVLSLALVAALLLAGCTGTPSGEETTATPTAVLTTAEPTTTEPAEEPAGTLTPAITLGTMHATMMEAIEEALAYPVLNATEEKSDFEAKVAEFDVLAARFTEEAALDSPENAETKEAFDAILVKKAAVVDAAGDFFAAYEVDRVVRTENVTVFEESIDVFTSAFGPFTKAYFEGVSEAEFGDDDHARSALALLTMHRDLLEGVEEAFGYVLLNDTAEKEDFWQKMQDFDTAGNAFVESGYLDRPENSAKLAAYTAMMHEKEQMQGAASAMFDEFEATGTVSANVAGAFEKSVDALTTAYDALLDEVLADL
;
A
#
# COMPACT_ATOMS: atom_id res chain seq x y z
N MET A 1 -5.13 41.30 -24.59
CA MET A 1 -3.79 41.89 -24.37
C MET A 1 -3.29 41.35 -23.04
N ARG A 2 -2.45 40.31 -23.02
CA ARG A 2 -0.97 40.40 -22.97
C ARG A 2 -0.43 41.34 -21.86
N SER A 3 0.22 40.70 -20.88
CA SER A 3 1.59 41.00 -20.42
C SER A 3 1.78 41.59 -19.02
N ARG A 4 2.21 40.69 -18.10
CA ARG A 4 3.35 40.82 -17.17
C ARG A 4 3.38 42.03 -16.22
N TYR A 5 3.46 41.73 -14.92
CA TYR A 5 4.62 42.10 -14.09
C TYR A 5 4.95 41.00 -13.09
N LEU A 6 6.24 40.69 -12.97
CA LEU A 6 6.81 39.67 -12.08
C LEU A 6 8.11 40.26 -11.55
N VAL A 7 8.17 40.52 -10.23
CA VAL A 7 9.34 41.01 -9.49
C VAL A 7 9.21 40.44 -8.06
N LEU A 8 9.93 39.36 -7.73
CA LEU A 8 11.26 39.37 -7.09
C LEU A 8 11.26 39.94 -5.66
N SER A 9 11.30 39.04 -4.68
CA SER A 9 11.76 39.27 -3.30
C SER A 9 12.41 38.00 -2.76
N LEU A 10 13.72 38.01 -2.55
CA LEU A 10 14.52 36.89 -2.04
C LEU A 10 15.46 37.39 -0.93
N ALA A 11 15.75 36.52 0.04
CA ALA A 11 16.84 36.59 1.02
C ALA A 11 16.76 37.60 2.21
N LEU A 12 16.52 37.05 3.40
CA LEU A 12 17.23 37.22 4.68
C LEU A 12 16.71 36.06 5.56
N VAL A 13 17.47 35.29 6.35
CA VAL A 13 18.64 35.57 7.20
C VAL A 13 19.59 34.36 7.18
N ALA A 14 20.90 34.60 7.31
CA ALA A 14 21.89 33.55 7.55
C ALA A 14 22.75 33.85 8.78
N ALA A 15 23.24 32.77 9.41
CA ALA A 15 24.38 32.68 10.33
C ALA A 15 24.31 33.39 11.71
N LEU A 16 24.39 32.59 12.76
CA LEU A 16 25.03 32.95 14.03
C LEU A 16 25.85 31.75 14.53
N LEU A 17 27.17 31.84 14.38
CA LEU A 17 28.19 30.99 15.00
C LEU A 17 29.04 31.88 15.91
N LEU A 18 29.46 31.34 17.06
CA LEU A 18 30.65 31.64 17.89
C LEU A 18 30.37 31.05 19.29
N ALA A 19 30.99 29.94 19.70
CA ALA A 19 32.38 29.79 20.19
C ALA A 19 32.47 29.86 21.72
N GLY A 20 33.11 28.86 22.33
CA GLY A 20 33.17 28.69 23.78
C GLY A 20 34.17 27.63 24.25
N CYS A 21 35.45 27.77 23.91
CA CYS A 21 36.52 26.98 24.52
C CYS A 21 36.91 27.58 25.89
N THR A 22 37.18 26.74 26.91
CA THR A 22 38.31 26.82 27.86
C THR A 22 38.11 25.86 29.04
N GLY A 23 39.15 25.12 29.49
CA GLY A 23 39.07 24.38 30.76
C GLY A 23 39.97 23.15 30.98
N THR A 24 41.28 23.34 31.15
CA THR A 24 42.23 22.44 31.88
C THR A 24 43.44 23.31 32.27
N PRO A 25 44.26 23.05 33.33
CA PRO A 25 44.73 21.78 33.93
C PRO A 25 44.05 21.50 35.29
N SER A 26 44.44 20.57 36.18
CA SER A 26 45.58 19.61 36.31
C SER A 26 45.05 18.33 37.01
N GLY A 27 45.79 17.30 37.46
CA GLY A 27 47.21 16.99 37.67
C GLY A 27 47.32 15.85 38.73
N GLU A 28 48.36 15.00 38.67
CA GLU A 28 48.67 13.89 39.60
C GLU A 28 47.65 12.71 39.64
N GLU A 29 48.00 11.44 39.91
CA GLU A 29 49.27 10.85 40.36
C GLU A 29 49.53 9.45 39.72
N THR A 30 50.71 8.85 39.95
CA THR A 30 51.20 7.63 39.26
C THR A 30 50.87 6.33 40.00
N THR A 31 50.46 5.27 39.30
CA THR A 31 50.77 3.89 39.71
C THR A 31 50.84 2.93 38.51
N ALA A 32 51.96 2.21 38.36
CA ALA A 32 52.15 1.23 37.29
C ALA A 32 51.70 -0.17 37.73
N THR A 33 50.91 -0.84 36.91
CA THR A 33 50.35 -2.19 37.12
C THR A 33 50.52 -2.99 35.82
N PRO A 34 50.85 -4.29 35.83
CA PRO A 34 51.62 -4.90 34.74
C PRO A 34 50.81 -5.17 33.46
N THR A 35 51.49 -5.04 32.32
CA THR A 35 50.99 -5.36 30.99
C THR A 35 50.61 -6.84 30.87
N ALA A 36 49.32 -7.13 30.95
CA ALA A 36 48.77 -8.38 30.42
C ALA A 36 48.81 -8.31 28.89
N VAL A 37 49.41 -9.32 28.24
CA VAL A 37 49.32 -9.48 26.78
C VAL A 37 47.92 -9.95 26.45
N LEU A 38 47.03 -9.00 26.15
CA LEU A 38 45.76 -9.28 25.50
C LEU A 38 46.06 -9.74 24.08
N THR A 39 45.92 -11.04 23.84
CA THR A 39 45.84 -11.59 22.49
C THR A 39 44.53 -11.08 21.88
N THR A 40 44.64 -10.07 21.02
CA THR A 40 43.51 -9.61 20.21
C THR A 40 43.09 -10.77 19.32
N ALA A 41 41.97 -11.42 19.65
CA ALA A 41 41.30 -12.28 18.70
C ALA A 41 40.90 -11.40 17.50
N GLU A 42 41.18 -11.86 16.29
CA GLU A 42 40.66 -11.21 15.09
C GLU A 42 39.13 -11.17 15.20
N PRO A 43 38.48 -10.03 14.86
CA PRO A 43 37.03 -10.01 14.79
C PRO A 43 36.63 -11.04 13.74
N THR A 44 35.97 -12.11 14.18
CA THR A 44 35.31 -13.02 13.25
C THR A 44 34.28 -12.17 12.52
N THR A 45 34.52 -11.96 11.23
CA THR A 45 33.50 -11.38 10.35
C THR A 45 32.35 -12.38 10.34
N THR A 46 31.36 -12.15 11.20
CA THR A 46 30.07 -12.81 11.07
C THR A 46 29.56 -12.41 9.71
N GLU A 47 29.51 -13.38 8.80
CA GLU A 47 28.78 -13.27 7.56
C GLU A 47 27.36 -12.78 7.92
N PRO A 48 26.79 -11.79 7.20
CA PRO A 48 25.40 -11.42 7.43
C PRO A 48 24.58 -12.71 7.40
N ALA A 49 23.66 -12.89 8.36
CA ALA A 49 22.67 -13.93 8.20
C ALA A 49 22.01 -13.70 6.84
N GLU A 50 21.93 -14.73 5.99
CA GLU A 50 21.13 -14.63 4.77
C GLU A 50 19.72 -14.24 5.22
N GLU A 51 19.25 -13.06 4.79
CA GLU A 51 17.86 -12.68 5.01
C GLU A 51 16.99 -13.81 4.44
N PRO A 52 15.97 -14.29 5.16
CA PRO A 52 15.16 -15.42 4.72
C PRO A 52 14.50 -15.06 3.38
N ALA A 53 15.02 -15.64 2.30
CA ALA A 53 14.56 -15.34 0.96
C ALA A 53 13.09 -15.71 0.81
N GLY A 54 12.30 -14.77 0.29
CA GLY A 54 10.92 -15.04 -0.07
C GLY A 54 10.84 -16.14 -1.13
N THR A 55 9.81 -16.96 -1.05
CA THR A 55 9.44 -17.88 -2.14
C THR A 55 8.22 -17.34 -2.88
N LEU A 56 8.04 -17.77 -4.13
CA LEU A 56 7.05 -17.16 -5.01
C LEU A 56 5.61 -17.39 -4.53
N THR A 57 5.30 -18.58 -4.03
CA THR A 57 3.95 -18.94 -3.56
C THR A 57 3.45 -18.05 -2.40
N PRO A 58 4.17 -17.90 -1.27
CA PRO A 58 3.75 -16.97 -0.22
C PRO A 58 3.78 -15.50 -0.68
N ALA A 59 4.64 -15.10 -1.62
CA ALA A 59 4.59 -13.74 -2.17
C ALA A 59 3.27 -13.48 -2.92
N ILE A 60 2.78 -14.44 -3.70
CA ILE A 60 1.46 -14.35 -4.35
C ILE A 60 0.34 -14.27 -3.29
N THR A 61 0.32 -15.18 -2.32
CA THR A 61 -0.67 -15.18 -1.23
C THR A 61 -0.66 -13.85 -0.44
N LEU A 62 0.52 -13.29 -0.19
CA LEU A 62 0.70 -11.99 0.48
C LEU A 62 0.14 -10.83 -0.35
N GLY A 63 0.38 -10.82 -1.66
CA GLY A 63 -0.17 -9.82 -2.58
C GLY A 63 -1.69 -9.89 -2.68
N THR A 64 -2.26 -11.09 -2.85
CA THR A 64 -3.72 -11.29 -2.86
C THR A 64 -4.32 -10.81 -1.54
N MET A 65 -3.73 -11.19 -0.41
CA MET A 65 -4.19 -10.75 0.92
C MET A 65 -4.14 -9.23 1.09
N HIS A 66 -3.18 -8.54 0.45
CA HIS A 66 -3.15 -7.08 0.47
C HIS A 66 -4.32 -6.48 -0.32
N ALA A 67 -4.54 -6.94 -1.56
CA ALA A 67 -5.69 -6.52 -2.35
C ALA A 67 -7.01 -6.75 -1.61
N THR A 68 -7.24 -7.96 -1.07
CA THR A 68 -8.46 -8.30 -0.32
C THR A 68 -8.74 -7.35 0.86
N MET A 69 -7.71 -6.83 1.55
CA MET A 69 -7.95 -5.87 2.63
C MET A 69 -8.25 -4.46 2.10
N MET A 70 -7.63 -4.06 0.99
CA MET A 70 -7.91 -2.76 0.40
C MET A 70 -9.31 -2.71 -0.25
N GLU A 71 -9.76 -3.81 -0.86
CA GLU A 71 -11.18 -4.01 -1.23
C GLU A 71 -12.10 -3.88 -0.01
N ALA A 72 -11.76 -4.50 1.13
CA ALA A 72 -12.56 -4.34 2.35
C ALA A 72 -12.63 -2.86 2.80
N ILE A 73 -11.51 -2.15 2.79
CA ILE A 73 -11.45 -0.73 3.20
C ILE A 73 -12.30 0.14 2.28
N GLU A 74 -12.22 -0.10 0.97
CA GLU A 74 -13.02 0.54 -0.07
C GLU A 74 -14.53 0.34 0.21
N GLU A 75 -14.99 -0.90 0.32
CA GLU A 75 -16.40 -1.26 0.64
C GLU A 75 -16.91 -0.57 1.92
N ALA A 76 -16.05 -0.44 2.94
CA ALA A 76 -16.37 0.25 4.18
C ALA A 76 -16.53 1.78 4.02
N LEU A 77 -15.79 2.40 3.10
CA LEU A 77 -15.90 3.82 2.76
C LEU A 77 -17.07 4.09 1.79
N ALA A 78 -17.35 3.16 0.87
CA ALA A 78 -18.49 3.18 -0.04
C ALA A 78 -19.83 3.10 0.71
N TYR A 79 -19.92 2.24 1.75
CA TYR A 79 -21.13 1.99 2.55
C TYR A 79 -21.96 3.26 2.87
N PRO A 80 -21.41 4.28 3.55
CA PRO A 80 -22.17 5.47 3.93
C PRO A 80 -22.44 6.44 2.78
N VAL A 81 -21.61 6.43 1.72
CA VAL A 81 -21.74 7.29 0.53
C VAL A 81 -22.88 6.81 -0.36
N LEU A 82 -22.97 5.49 -0.56
CA LEU A 82 -24.01 4.83 -1.35
C LEU A 82 -25.28 4.54 -0.54
N ASN A 83 -25.15 4.38 0.78
CA ASN A 83 -26.19 3.91 1.69
C ASN A 83 -26.78 2.54 1.26
N ALA A 84 -25.93 1.65 0.76
CA ALA A 84 -26.25 0.28 0.36
C ALA A 84 -25.79 -0.69 1.45
N THR A 85 -26.65 -1.57 1.97
CA THR A 85 -26.27 -2.50 3.06
C THR A 85 -25.39 -3.66 2.62
N GLU A 86 -25.30 -3.83 1.32
CA GLU A 86 -24.45 -4.74 0.56
C GLU A 86 -22.97 -4.47 0.93
N GLU A 87 -22.44 -3.27 0.70
CA GLU A 87 -21.00 -2.95 0.88
C GLU A 87 -20.49 -3.27 2.31
N LYS A 88 -21.31 -3.02 3.35
CA LYS A 88 -20.98 -3.43 4.73
C LYS A 88 -20.83 -4.94 4.89
N SER A 89 -21.69 -5.70 4.21
CA SER A 89 -21.68 -7.17 4.21
C SER A 89 -20.48 -7.71 3.43
N ASP A 90 -20.09 -7.02 2.36
CA ASP A 90 -18.97 -7.40 1.51
C ASP A 90 -17.62 -7.03 2.16
N PHE A 91 -17.52 -5.90 2.89
CA PHE A 91 -16.45 -5.65 3.87
C PHE A 91 -16.31 -6.80 4.88
N GLU A 92 -17.41 -7.23 5.54
CA GLU A 92 -17.38 -8.33 6.51
C GLU A 92 -16.91 -9.65 5.86
N ALA A 93 -17.23 -9.89 4.58
CA ALA A 93 -16.78 -11.05 3.82
C ALA A 93 -15.28 -10.97 3.47
N LYS A 94 -14.80 -9.82 2.97
CA LYS A 94 -13.39 -9.58 2.63
C LYS A 94 -12.48 -9.63 3.85
N VAL A 95 -12.93 -9.10 4.99
CA VAL A 95 -12.25 -9.24 6.29
C VAL A 95 -12.04 -10.69 6.71
N ALA A 96 -12.99 -11.59 6.37
CA ALA A 96 -12.88 -13.02 6.64
C ALA A 96 -12.02 -13.76 5.60
N GLU A 97 -12.08 -13.35 4.33
CA GLU A 97 -11.19 -13.85 3.27
C GLU A 97 -9.72 -13.54 3.58
N PHE A 98 -9.43 -12.32 4.04
CA PHE A 98 -8.12 -11.91 4.54
C PHE A 98 -7.60 -12.85 5.63
N ASP A 99 -8.43 -13.23 6.61
CA ASP A 99 -8.00 -14.11 7.71
C ASP A 99 -7.66 -15.54 7.23
N VAL A 100 -8.31 -16.01 6.15
CA VAL A 100 -7.95 -17.28 5.49
C VAL A 100 -6.60 -17.15 4.78
N LEU A 101 -6.37 -16.05 4.05
CA LEU A 101 -5.10 -15.80 3.36
C LEU A 101 -3.94 -15.56 4.34
N ALA A 102 -4.19 -14.92 5.49
CA ALA A 102 -3.20 -14.72 6.56
C ALA A 102 -2.75 -16.05 7.19
N ALA A 103 -3.68 -16.97 7.44
CA ALA A 103 -3.36 -18.32 7.90
C ALA A 103 -2.54 -19.07 6.84
N ARG A 104 -2.93 -18.97 5.56
CA ARG A 104 -2.21 -19.58 4.44
C ARG A 104 -0.78 -19.04 4.29
N PHE A 105 -0.60 -17.72 4.34
CA PHE A 105 0.73 -17.08 4.30
C PHE A 105 1.62 -17.53 5.47
N THR A 106 1.04 -17.67 6.66
CA THR A 106 1.75 -18.17 7.86
C THR A 106 2.34 -19.57 7.63
N GLU A 107 1.57 -20.46 6.98
CA GLU A 107 2.02 -21.81 6.61
C GLU A 107 3.02 -21.80 5.45
N GLU A 108 2.73 -21.10 4.35
CA GLU A 108 3.54 -21.08 3.12
C GLU A 108 4.90 -20.39 3.31
N ALA A 109 4.95 -19.27 4.05
CA ALA A 109 6.19 -18.60 4.42
C ALA A 109 6.88 -19.24 5.64
N ALA A 110 6.34 -20.35 6.17
CA ALA A 110 6.86 -21.07 7.34
C ALA A 110 7.21 -20.14 8.53
N LEU A 111 6.31 -19.20 8.87
CA LEU A 111 6.60 -18.13 9.84
C LEU A 111 6.86 -18.65 11.27
N ASP A 112 6.35 -19.84 11.61
CA ASP A 112 6.63 -20.51 12.89
C ASP A 112 8.05 -21.13 12.96
N SER A 113 8.84 -21.08 11.87
CA SER A 113 10.26 -21.45 11.89
C SER A 113 11.08 -20.39 12.65
N PRO A 114 12.02 -20.78 13.54
CA PRO A 114 12.94 -19.84 14.19
C PRO A 114 13.78 -19.01 13.22
N GLU A 115 13.96 -19.48 11.98
CA GLU A 115 14.70 -18.78 10.92
C GLU A 115 13.92 -17.58 10.35
N ASN A 116 12.59 -17.58 10.48
CA ASN A 116 11.68 -16.55 9.96
C ASN A 116 11.12 -15.64 11.07
N ALA A 117 11.75 -15.61 12.24
CA ALA A 117 11.23 -14.92 13.43
C ALA A 117 11.02 -13.40 13.23
N GLU A 118 11.90 -12.74 12.49
CA GLU A 118 11.78 -11.29 12.20
C GLU A 118 10.64 -11.02 11.20
N THR A 119 10.50 -11.85 10.15
CA THR A 119 9.37 -11.83 9.21
C THR A 119 8.05 -12.06 9.93
N LYS A 120 8.02 -12.99 10.90
CA LYS A 120 6.85 -13.25 11.74
C LYS A 120 6.51 -12.07 12.66
N GLU A 121 7.49 -11.44 13.30
CA GLU A 121 7.24 -10.27 14.15
C GLU A 121 6.64 -9.11 13.35
N ALA A 122 7.18 -8.84 12.14
CA ALA A 122 6.63 -7.85 11.23
C ALA A 122 5.20 -8.20 10.77
N PHE A 123 4.94 -9.46 10.45
CA PHE A 123 3.62 -9.93 10.03
C PHE A 123 2.57 -9.87 11.16
N ASP A 124 2.90 -10.35 12.36
CA ASP A 124 2.04 -10.26 13.54
C ASP A 124 1.71 -8.77 13.86
N ALA A 125 2.66 -7.86 13.63
CA ALA A 125 2.45 -6.42 13.77
C ALA A 125 1.54 -5.78 12.70
N ILE A 126 1.32 -6.44 11.55
CA ILE A 126 0.33 -6.07 10.54
C ILE A 126 -1.06 -6.58 10.95
N LEU A 127 -1.16 -7.82 11.44
CA LEU A 127 -2.42 -8.38 11.94
C LEU A 127 -3.03 -7.55 13.08
N VAL A 128 -2.20 -7.01 13.98
CA VAL A 128 -2.63 -6.07 15.02
C VAL A 128 -3.22 -4.78 14.44
N LYS A 129 -2.71 -4.29 13.30
CA LYS A 129 -3.23 -3.09 12.63
C LYS A 129 -4.51 -3.38 11.87
N LYS A 130 -4.59 -4.53 11.18
CA LYS A 130 -5.84 -5.01 10.56
C LYS A 130 -6.99 -5.09 11.57
N ALA A 131 -6.71 -5.57 12.78
CA ALA A 131 -7.71 -5.57 13.86
C ALA A 131 -8.17 -4.14 14.24
N ALA A 132 -7.26 -3.16 14.29
CA ALA A 132 -7.62 -1.77 14.57
C ALA A 132 -8.46 -1.15 13.43
N VAL A 133 -8.17 -1.46 12.16
CA VAL A 133 -8.98 -1.06 11.00
C VAL A 133 -10.39 -1.63 11.11
N VAL A 134 -10.53 -2.91 11.46
CA VAL A 134 -11.83 -3.58 11.60
C VAL A 134 -12.65 -3.01 12.77
N ASP A 135 -12.02 -2.75 13.92
CA ASP A 135 -12.67 -2.11 15.06
C ASP A 135 -13.12 -0.68 14.71
N ALA A 136 -12.29 0.10 14.02
CA ALA A 136 -12.60 1.47 13.60
C ALA A 136 -13.72 1.53 12.54
N ALA A 137 -13.73 0.62 11.56
CA ALA A 137 -14.84 0.44 10.61
C ALA A 137 -16.15 0.11 11.35
N GLY A 138 -16.10 -0.78 12.34
CA GLY A 138 -17.25 -1.14 13.17
C GLY A 138 -17.85 0.06 13.92
N ASP A 139 -16.99 0.89 14.55
CA ASP A 139 -17.41 2.12 15.22
C ASP A 139 -17.93 3.18 14.22
N PHE A 140 -17.33 3.28 13.04
CA PHE A 140 -17.77 4.15 11.94
C PHE A 140 -19.17 3.79 11.45
N PHE A 141 -19.41 2.50 11.15
CA PHE A 141 -20.73 1.99 10.76
C PHE A 141 -21.77 2.22 11.87
N ALA A 142 -21.44 1.90 13.11
CA ALA A 142 -22.34 2.09 14.24
C ALA A 142 -22.71 3.58 14.43
N ALA A 143 -21.76 4.49 14.24
CA ALA A 143 -21.99 5.93 14.28
C ALA A 143 -22.90 6.40 13.14
N TYR A 144 -22.67 5.93 11.91
CA TYR A 144 -23.50 6.26 10.75
C TYR A 144 -24.93 5.71 10.85
N GLU A 145 -25.11 4.47 11.32
CA GLU A 145 -26.41 3.80 11.39
C GLU A 145 -27.42 4.47 12.35
N VAL A 146 -26.95 5.29 13.30
CA VAL A 146 -27.80 6.01 14.28
C VAL A 146 -28.74 7.02 13.63
N ASP A 147 -28.25 7.82 12.68
CA ASP A 147 -28.98 8.94 12.07
C ASP A 147 -28.71 9.14 10.56
N ARG A 148 -27.91 8.25 9.94
CA ARG A 148 -27.48 8.31 8.53
C ARG A 148 -26.68 9.58 8.19
N VAL A 149 -25.86 10.02 9.14
CA VAL A 149 -24.96 11.16 9.00
C VAL A 149 -23.51 10.68 9.17
N VAL A 150 -22.70 10.87 8.13
CA VAL A 150 -21.24 10.77 8.23
C VAL A 150 -20.75 11.88 9.15
N ARG A 151 -19.94 11.53 10.16
CA ARG A 151 -19.30 12.48 11.07
C ARG A 151 -17.80 12.45 10.83
N THR A 152 -17.21 13.63 10.62
CA THR A 152 -15.77 13.76 10.34
C THR A 152 -14.94 13.10 11.44
N GLU A 153 -15.32 13.24 12.73
CA GLU A 153 -14.60 12.62 13.83
C GLU A 153 -14.61 11.08 13.83
N ASN A 154 -15.56 10.44 13.12
CA ASN A 154 -15.59 9.00 12.95
C ASN A 154 -14.79 8.57 11.71
N VAL A 155 -14.90 9.31 10.59
CA VAL A 155 -14.09 9.05 9.39
C VAL A 155 -12.61 9.21 9.72
N THR A 156 -12.19 10.30 10.37
CA THR A 156 -10.77 10.53 10.70
C THR A 156 -10.17 9.41 11.56
N VAL A 157 -10.92 8.81 12.47
CA VAL A 157 -10.43 7.67 13.27
C VAL A 157 -10.29 6.40 12.44
N PHE A 158 -11.18 6.20 11.45
CA PHE A 158 -11.06 5.11 10.49
C PHE A 158 -9.86 5.34 9.55
N GLU A 159 -9.70 6.56 9.05
CA GLU A 159 -8.60 6.96 8.17
C GLU A 159 -7.24 6.80 8.84
N GLU A 160 -7.05 7.38 10.04
CA GLU A 160 -5.83 7.20 10.84
C GLU A 160 -5.50 5.71 11.11
N SER A 161 -6.48 4.80 11.03
CA SER A 161 -6.25 3.36 11.15
C SER A 161 -5.85 2.68 9.83
N ILE A 162 -6.43 3.12 8.72
CA ILE A 162 -6.08 2.69 7.34
C ILE A 162 -4.64 3.12 7.05
N ASP A 163 -4.35 4.40 7.24
CA ASP A 163 -3.07 5.07 7.07
C ASP A 163 -1.93 4.35 7.85
N VAL A 164 -2.20 3.96 9.10
CA VAL A 164 -1.26 3.16 9.94
C VAL A 164 -1.08 1.74 9.42
N PHE A 165 -2.12 1.13 8.85
CA PHE A 165 -2.10 -0.21 8.27
C PHE A 165 -1.35 -0.26 6.94
N THR A 166 -1.70 0.59 5.97
CA THR A 166 -1.05 0.69 4.66
C THR A 166 0.43 1.06 4.80
N SER A 167 0.76 2.02 5.67
CA SER A 167 2.14 2.40 6.02
C SER A 167 2.99 1.27 6.60
N ALA A 168 2.38 0.19 7.09
CA ALA A 168 3.10 -1.02 7.54
C ALA A 168 3.09 -2.13 6.48
N PHE A 169 1.94 -2.36 5.85
CA PHE A 169 1.71 -3.52 5.00
C PHE A 169 2.22 -3.33 3.57
N GLY A 170 2.12 -2.12 3.01
CA GLY A 170 2.72 -1.78 1.71
C GLY A 170 4.23 -2.01 1.70
N PRO A 171 5.00 -1.42 2.64
CA PRO A 171 6.44 -1.66 2.75
C PRO A 171 6.80 -3.13 3.04
N PHE A 172 6.03 -3.84 3.87
CA PHE A 172 6.26 -5.27 4.14
C PHE A 172 6.07 -6.12 2.88
N THR A 173 4.96 -5.93 2.17
CA THR A 173 4.65 -6.64 0.92
C THR A 173 5.72 -6.39 -0.13
N LYS A 174 6.12 -5.12 -0.30
CA LYS A 174 7.19 -4.74 -1.21
C LYS A 174 8.52 -5.39 -0.86
N ALA A 175 8.93 -5.34 0.41
CA ALA A 175 10.18 -5.95 0.86
C ALA A 175 10.16 -7.48 0.66
N TYR A 176 9.02 -8.13 0.89
CA TYR A 176 8.86 -9.56 0.64
C TYR A 176 8.98 -9.89 -0.85
N PHE A 177 8.39 -9.09 -1.74
CA PHE A 177 8.50 -9.26 -3.20
C PHE A 177 9.95 -9.05 -3.68
N GLU A 178 10.63 -8.01 -3.18
CA GLU A 178 12.04 -7.73 -3.48
C GLU A 178 12.98 -8.82 -2.92
N GLY A 179 12.56 -9.52 -1.87
CA GLY A 179 13.25 -10.67 -1.27
C GLY A 179 13.00 -12.02 -1.97
N VAL A 180 12.12 -12.10 -2.97
CA VAL A 180 11.93 -13.35 -3.74
C VAL A 180 13.18 -13.65 -4.56
N SER A 181 13.75 -14.85 -4.39
CA SER A 181 15.04 -15.15 -4.99
C SER A 181 14.99 -15.28 -6.52
N GLU A 182 16.08 -14.90 -7.21
CA GLU A 182 16.24 -15.11 -8.66
C GLU A 182 16.05 -16.58 -9.09
N ALA A 183 16.30 -17.54 -8.20
CA ALA A 183 16.09 -18.96 -8.47
C ALA A 183 14.61 -19.36 -8.52
N GLU A 184 13.73 -18.62 -7.83
CA GLU A 184 12.27 -18.80 -7.88
C GLU A 184 11.67 -18.21 -9.17
N PHE A 185 12.28 -17.14 -9.71
CA PHE A 185 11.90 -16.57 -11.01
C PHE A 185 12.41 -17.40 -12.19
N GLY A 186 13.60 -18.01 -12.10
CA GLY A 186 14.16 -18.82 -13.18
C GLY A 186 14.37 -18.01 -14.48
N ASP A 187 14.03 -18.61 -15.63
CA ASP A 187 13.91 -17.91 -16.93
C ASP A 187 12.47 -17.35 -17.14
N ASP A 188 11.66 -17.24 -16.09
CA ASP A 188 10.21 -17.09 -16.19
C ASP A 188 9.70 -15.68 -15.90
N ASP A 189 9.42 -14.93 -16.98
CA ASP A 189 8.77 -13.63 -16.94
C ASP A 189 7.37 -13.68 -16.28
N HIS A 190 6.73 -14.86 -16.17
CA HIS A 190 5.36 -15.01 -15.63
C HIS A 190 5.31 -14.66 -14.14
N ALA A 191 6.28 -15.14 -13.36
CA ALA A 191 6.35 -14.92 -11.92
C ALA A 191 6.57 -13.44 -11.58
N ARG A 192 7.46 -12.77 -12.32
CA ARG A 192 7.67 -11.31 -12.22
C ARG A 192 6.44 -10.53 -12.65
N SER A 193 5.76 -11.00 -13.70
CA SER A 193 4.51 -10.43 -14.20
C SER A 193 3.37 -10.51 -13.18
N ALA A 194 3.24 -11.62 -12.47
CA ALA A 194 2.26 -11.78 -11.38
C ALA A 194 2.52 -10.79 -10.22
N LEU A 195 3.78 -10.66 -9.77
CA LEU A 195 4.12 -9.68 -8.72
C LEU A 195 3.95 -8.22 -9.18
N ALA A 196 4.20 -7.92 -10.47
CA ALA A 196 3.93 -6.61 -11.04
C ALA A 196 2.42 -6.30 -11.05
N LEU A 197 1.58 -7.24 -11.48
CA LEU A 197 0.12 -7.11 -11.39
C LEU A 197 -0.34 -6.90 -9.95
N LEU A 198 0.11 -7.73 -8.99
CA LEU A 198 -0.25 -7.59 -7.58
C LEU A 198 0.16 -6.23 -6.99
N THR A 199 1.25 -5.63 -7.50
CA THR A 199 1.66 -4.26 -7.17
C THR A 199 0.67 -3.24 -7.75
N MET A 200 0.22 -3.42 -9.01
CA MET A 200 -0.83 -2.60 -9.61
C MET A 200 -2.15 -2.69 -8.82
N HIS A 201 -2.55 -3.88 -8.32
CA HIS A 201 -3.83 -3.98 -7.60
C HIS A 201 -3.82 -3.16 -6.30
N ARG A 202 -2.71 -3.22 -5.56
CA ARG A 202 -2.50 -2.36 -4.38
C ARG A 202 -2.62 -0.89 -4.77
N ASP A 203 -1.87 -0.43 -5.76
CA ASP A 203 -1.84 0.98 -6.16
C ASP A 203 -3.20 1.45 -6.71
N LEU A 204 -3.99 0.55 -7.31
CA LEU A 204 -5.38 0.83 -7.65
C LEU A 204 -6.22 1.09 -6.39
N LEU A 205 -6.30 0.10 -5.50
CA LEU A 205 -7.26 0.12 -4.39
C LEU A 205 -6.90 1.14 -3.31
N GLU A 206 -5.60 1.37 -3.06
CA GLU A 206 -5.15 2.55 -2.29
C GLU A 206 -5.67 3.84 -2.95
N GLY A 207 -5.59 3.98 -4.28
CA GLY A 207 -6.20 5.13 -4.95
C GLY A 207 -7.73 5.24 -4.79
N VAL A 208 -8.47 4.13 -4.82
CA VAL A 208 -9.93 4.16 -4.66
C VAL A 208 -10.32 4.61 -3.25
N GLU A 209 -9.61 4.11 -2.24
CA GLU A 209 -9.72 4.54 -0.85
C GLU A 209 -9.51 6.06 -0.74
N GLU A 210 -8.41 6.59 -1.28
CA GLU A 210 -8.06 8.02 -1.24
C GLU A 210 -9.14 8.90 -1.92
N ALA A 211 -9.77 8.38 -3.00
CA ALA A 211 -10.87 9.06 -3.68
C ALA A 211 -12.14 9.17 -2.81
N PHE A 212 -12.42 8.16 -1.96
CA PHE A 212 -13.47 8.24 -0.96
C PHE A 212 -13.07 9.11 0.24
N GLY A 213 -11.84 8.99 0.74
CA GLY A 213 -11.25 9.84 1.78
C GLY A 213 -11.47 11.32 1.48
N TYR A 214 -11.15 11.76 0.25
CA TYR A 214 -11.37 13.15 -0.16
C TYR A 214 -12.81 13.63 0.03
N VAL A 215 -13.81 12.85 -0.43
CA VAL A 215 -15.21 13.28 -0.39
C VAL A 215 -15.86 13.13 0.99
N LEU A 216 -15.25 12.36 1.88
CA LEU A 216 -15.69 12.19 3.28
C LEU A 216 -15.03 13.21 4.23
N LEU A 217 -13.77 13.57 3.99
CA LEU A 217 -12.97 14.45 4.85
C LEU A 217 -12.80 15.89 4.33
N ASN A 218 -12.97 16.11 3.02
CA ASN A 218 -12.63 17.36 2.31
C ASN A 218 -11.13 17.73 2.42
N ASP A 219 -10.23 16.76 2.59
CA ASP A 219 -8.78 17.02 2.53
C ASP A 219 -8.28 16.93 1.08
N THR A 220 -7.57 17.96 0.63
CA THR A 220 -7.04 17.99 -0.74
C THR A 220 -5.83 17.06 -0.91
N ALA A 221 -5.21 16.60 0.19
CA ALA A 221 -4.18 15.57 0.17
C ALA A 221 -4.68 14.29 -0.51
N GLU A 222 -5.72 13.64 0.01
CA GLU A 222 -6.25 12.38 -0.56
C GLU A 222 -6.61 12.50 -2.06
N LYS A 223 -7.08 13.66 -2.52
CA LYS A 223 -7.30 13.88 -3.97
C LYS A 223 -5.98 13.92 -4.75
N GLU A 224 -4.96 14.59 -4.23
CA GLU A 224 -3.62 14.63 -4.85
C GLU A 224 -2.98 13.24 -4.83
N ASP A 225 -3.15 12.50 -3.73
CA ASP A 225 -2.62 11.15 -3.55
C ASP A 225 -3.36 10.12 -4.43
N PHE A 226 -4.69 10.14 -4.57
CA PHE A 226 -5.40 9.37 -5.61
C PHE A 226 -4.77 9.53 -7.00
N TRP A 227 -4.50 10.77 -7.42
CA TRP A 227 -3.86 11.02 -8.72
C TRP A 227 -2.40 10.56 -8.77
N GLN A 228 -1.70 10.47 -7.64
CA GLN A 228 -0.38 9.87 -7.53
C GLN A 228 -0.45 8.33 -7.63
N LYS A 229 -1.34 7.68 -6.87
CA LYS A 229 -1.60 6.23 -6.94
C LYS A 229 -1.93 5.77 -8.37
N MET A 230 -2.71 6.56 -9.12
CA MET A 230 -2.99 6.30 -10.53
C MET A 230 -1.76 6.41 -11.46
N GLN A 231 -0.75 7.21 -11.11
CA GLN A 231 0.53 7.28 -11.82
C GLN A 231 1.47 6.13 -11.43
N ASP A 232 1.40 5.69 -10.17
CA ASP A 232 2.16 4.55 -9.66
C ASP A 232 1.63 3.25 -10.28
N PHE A 233 0.31 3.09 -10.38
CA PHE A 233 -0.37 2.06 -11.16
C PHE A 233 0.11 2.01 -12.62
N ASP A 234 0.13 3.16 -13.32
CA ASP A 234 0.64 3.24 -14.70
C ASP A 234 2.13 2.88 -14.77
N THR A 235 2.92 3.20 -13.74
CA THR A 235 4.35 2.85 -13.66
C THR A 235 4.54 1.33 -13.50
N ALA A 236 3.76 0.68 -12.64
CA ALA A 236 3.76 -0.78 -12.48
C ALA A 236 3.22 -1.49 -13.73
N GLY A 237 2.19 -0.94 -14.40
CA GLY A 237 1.68 -1.43 -15.68
C GLY A 237 2.70 -1.36 -16.81
N ASN A 238 3.49 -0.27 -16.88
CA ASN A 238 4.61 -0.19 -17.81
C ASN A 238 5.66 -1.28 -17.54
N ALA A 239 5.99 -1.57 -16.27
CA ALA A 239 6.92 -2.66 -15.94
C ALA A 239 6.38 -4.05 -16.34
N PHE A 240 5.08 -4.30 -16.17
CA PHE A 240 4.43 -5.53 -16.63
C PHE A 240 4.50 -5.68 -18.16
N VAL A 241 4.30 -4.59 -18.93
CA VAL A 241 4.45 -4.60 -20.40
C VAL A 241 5.93 -4.76 -20.81
N GLU A 242 6.85 -4.02 -20.19
CA GLU A 242 8.28 -4.01 -20.52
C GLU A 242 9.00 -5.35 -20.21
N SER A 243 8.37 -6.23 -19.42
CA SER A 243 8.82 -7.62 -19.24
C SER A 243 8.91 -8.43 -20.54
N GLY A 244 8.17 -8.04 -21.59
CA GLY A 244 8.05 -8.81 -22.83
C GLY A 244 7.17 -10.06 -22.72
N TYR A 245 6.58 -10.34 -21.53
CA TYR A 245 5.65 -11.45 -21.32
C TYR A 245 4.42 -11.35 -22.25
N LEU A 246 3.85 -10.16 -22.41
CA LEU A 246 2.68 -9.92 -23.27
C LEU A 246 3.00 -9.93 -24.78
N ASP A 247 4.26 -9.79 -25.18
CA ASP A 247 4.69 -9.82 -26.59
C ASP A 247 4.72 -11.25 -27.16
N ARG A 248 4.66 -12.27 -26.30
CA ARG A 248 4.64 -13.69 -26.69
C ARG A 248 3.32 -14.00 -27.43
N PRO A 249 3.33 -14.62 -28.64
CA PRO A 249 2.12 -14.85 -29.44
C PRO A 249 1.00 -15.62 -28.71
N GLU A 250 1.37 -16.56 -27.86
CA GLU A 250 0.50 -17.32 -26.96
C GLU A 250 -0.28 -16.43 -25.97
N ASN A 251 0.30 -15.30 -25.55
CA ASN A 251 -0.26 -14.37 -24.58
C ASN A 251 -1.12 -13.27 -25.20
N SER A 252 -1.46 -13.38 -26.48
CA SER A 252 -2.33 -12.42 -27.19
C SER A 252 -3.72 -12.22 -26.56
N ALA A 253 -4.24 -13.23 -25.84
CA ALA A 253 -5.47 -13.09 -25.04
C ALA A 253 -5.24 -12.26 -23.77
N LYS A 254 -4.12 -12.48 -23.07
CA LYS A 254 -3.71 -11.74 -21.87
C LYS A 254 -3.42 -10.27 -22.18
N LEU A 255 -2.79 -9.98 -23.33
CA LEU A 255 -2.60 -8.61 -23.84
C LEU A 255 -3.94 -7.90 -24.11
N ALA A 256 -4.95 -8.63 -24.61
CA ALA A 256 -6.29 -8.08 -24.80
C ALA A 256 -7.00 -7.82 -23.47
N ALA A 257 -6.86 -8.70 -22.47
CA ALA A 257 -7.38 -8.51 -21.12
C ALA A 257 -6.73 -7.31 -20.43
N TYR A 258 -5.39 -7.18 -20.49
CA TYR A 258 -4.67 -5.99 -20.02
C TYR A 258 -5.16 -4.71 -20.70
N THR A 259 -5.37 -4.72 -22.03
CA THR A 259 -5.89 -3.57 -22.75
C THR A 259 -7.32 -3.19 -22.30
N ALA A 260 -8.15 -4.17 -21.93
CA ALA A 260 -9.48 -3.93 -21.38
C ALA A 260 -9.41 -3.34 -19.95
N MET A 261 -8.58 -3.93 -19.08
CA MET A 261 -8.31 -3.41 -17.73
C MET A 261 -7.82 -1.94 -17.77
N MET A 262 -6.87 -1.61 -18.63
CA MET A 262 -6.42 -0.22 -18.80
C MET A 262 -7.53 0.72 -19.29
N HIS A 263 -8.50 0.23 -20.07
CA HIS A 263 -9.66 1.01 -20.48
C HIS A 263 -10.63 1.26 -19.31
N GLU A 264 -10.94 0.23 -18.51
CA GLU A 264 -11.76 0.42 -17.31
C GLU A 264 -11.08 1.37 -16.29
N LYS A 265 -9.74 1.40 -16.22
CA LYS A 265 -8.99 2.39 -15.45
C LYS A 265 -9.25 3.83 -15.91
N GLU A 266 -9.24 4.09 -17.22
CA GLU A 266 -9.61 5.41 -17.77
C GLU A 266 -11.05 5.80 -17.41
N GLN A 267 -11.97 4.82 -17.44
CA GLN A 267 -13.37 5.02 -17.09
C GLN A 267 -13.54 5.35 -15.60
N MET A 268 -12.85 4.63 -14.71
CA MET A 268 -12.82 4.88 -13.27
C MET A 268 -12.24 6.26 -12.93
N GLN A 269 -11.12 6.65 -13.53
CA GLN A 269 -10.56 8.01 -13.38
C GLN A 269 -11.54 9.10 -13.85
N GLY A 270 -12.29 8.85 -14.92
CA GLY A 270 -13.36 9.75 -15.39
C GLY A 270 -14.51 9.86 -14.40
N ALA A 271 -14.89 8.77 -13.75
CA ALA A 271 -15.94 8.74 -12.74
C ALA A 271 -15.50 9.42 -11.42
N ALA A 272 -14.27 9.18 -10.96
CA ALA A 272 -13.66 9.89 -9.83
C ALA A 272 -13.63 11.41 -10.07
N SER A 273 -13.24 11.84 -11.28
CA SER A 273 -13.27 13.26 -11.67
C SER A 273 -14.68 13.86 -11.53
N ALA A 274 -15.71 13.14 -11.98
CA ALA A 274 -17.10 13.59 -11.87
C ALA A 274 -17.60 13.63 -10.41
N MET A 275 -17.13 12.70 -9.58
CA MET A 275 -17.37 12.67 -8.14
C MET A 275 -16.76 13.88 -7.43
N PHE A 276 -15.49 14.19 -7.74
CA PHE A 276 -14.81 15.37 -7.22
C PHE A 276 -15.47 16.68 -7.68
N ASP A 277 -15.84 16.79 -8.96
CA ASP A 277 -16.54 17.95 -9.51
C ASP A 277 -17.90 18.22 -8.81
N GLU A 278 -18.69 17.17 -8.51
CA GLU A 278 -19.96 17.33 -7.77
C GLU A 278 -19.72 17.72 -6.30
N PHE A 279 -18.71 17.13 -5.68
CA PHE A 279 -18.30 17.45 -4.31
C PHE A 279 -17.82 18.90 -4.18
N GLU A 280 -16.90 19.36 -5.03
CA GLU A 280 -16.41 20.74 -5.04
C GLU A 280 -17.52 21.76 -5.32
N ALA A 281 -18.52 21.39 -6.14
CA ALA A 281 -19.63 22.27 -6.50
C ALA A 281 -20.72 22.36 -5.41
N THR A 282 -20.90 21.32 -4.59
CA THR A 282 -22.08 21.21 -3.69
C THR A 282 -21.75 20.95 -2.21
N GLY A 283 -20.54 20.48 -1.90
CA GLY A 283 -20.13 19.98 -0.59
C GLY A 283 -20.61 18.55 -0.27
N THR A 284 -21.13 17.83 -1.26
CA THR A 284 -21.69 16.48 -1.14
C THR A 284 -21.54 15.71 -2.46
N VAL A 285 -21.58 14.38 -2.43
CA VAL A 285 -21.72 13.53 -3.62
C VAL A 285 -23.13 12.95 -3.66
N SER A 286 -23.73 12.85 -4.84
CA SER A 286 -25.01 12.16 -5.03
C SER A 286 -24.79 10.65 -5.24
N ALA A 287 -25.70 9.82 -4.74
CA ALA A 287 -25.63 8.36 -4.91
C ALA A 287 -25.56 7.90 -6.39
N ASN A 288 -26.02 8.72 -7.34
CA ASN A 288 -25.89 8.42 -8.77
C ASN A 288 -24.45 8.61 -9.29
N VAL A 289 -23.70 9.54 -8.73
CA VAL A 289 -22.31 9.84 -9.12
C VAL A 289 -21.36 8.92 -8.37
N ALA A 290 -21.55 8.75 -7.06
CA ALA A 290 -20.84 7.74 -6.29
C ALA A 290 -21.05 6.33 -6.89
N GLY A 291 -22.30 5.92 -7.15
CA GLY A 291 -22.58 4.61 -7.76
C GLY A 291 -22.12 4.47 -9.23
N ALA A 292 -21.65 5.56 -9.87
CA ALA A 292 -20.99 5.50 -11.17
C ALA A 292 -19.46 5.37 -11.03
N PHE A 293 -18.87 5.92 -9.97
CA PHE A 293 -17.50 5.63 -9.57
C PHE A 293 -17.39 4.18 -9.12
N GLU A 294 -18.25 3.75 -8.21
CA GLU A 294 -18.33 2.39 -7.68
C GLU A 294 -18.31 1.33 -8.78
N LYS A 295 -19.33 1.39 -9.64
CA LYS A 295 -19.45 0.51 -10.80
C LYS A 295 -18.22 0.49 -11.73
N SER A 296 -17.42 1.56 -11.74
CA SER A 296 -16.18 1.61 -12.52
C SER A 296 -14.99 1.00 -11.78
N VAL A 297 -14.98 1.02 -10.45
CA VAL A 297 -14.07 0.24 -9.59
C VAL A 297 -14.38 -1.25 -9.80
N ASP A 298 -15.63 -1.66 -9.57
CA ASP A 298 -16.24 -2.97 -9.83
C ASP A 298 -15.81 -3.59 -11.19
N ALA A 299 -15.91 -2.78 -12.26
CA ALA A 299 -15.56 -3.21 -13.61
C ALA A 299 -14.05 -3.39 -13.81
N LEU A 300 -13.25 -2.55 -13.15
CA LEU A 300 -11.80 -2.59 -13.20
C LEU A 300 -11.22 -3.72 -12.35
N THR A 301 -11.70 -3.93 -11.13
CA THR A 301 -11.31 -5.06 -10.26
C THR A 301 -11.68 -6.38 -10.93
N THR A 302 -12.89 -6.50 -11.47
CA THR A 302 -13.30 -7.69 -12.27
C THR A 302 -12.38 -7.93 -13.48
N ALA A 303 -11.98 -6.88 -14.20
CA ALA A 303 -11.08 -7.00 -15.36
C ALA A 303 -9.64 -7.32 -14.95
N TYR A 304 -9.20 -6.79 -13.80
CA TYR A 304 -7.90 -7.04 -13.19
C TYR A 304 -7.80 -8.49 -12.70
N ASP A 305 -8.77 -8.98 -11.92
CA ASP A 305 -8.79 -10.34 -11.37
C ASP A 305 -8.78 -11.38 -12.49
N ALA A 306 -9.58 -11.17 -13.54
CA ALA A 306 -9.58 -12.06 -14.70
C ALA A 306 -8.22 -12.11 -15.43
N LEU A 307 -7.43 -11.02 -15.40
CA LEU A 307 -6.07 -11.02 -15.92
C LEU A 307 -5.10 -11.69 -14.94
N LEU A 308 -5.21 -11.41 -13.64
CA LEU A 308 -4.35 -12.00 -12.61
C LEU A 308 -4.52 -13.53 -12.58
N ASP A 309 -5.75 -14.04 -12.55
CA ASP A 309 -6.04 -15.48 -12.61
C ASP A 309 -5.41 -16.16 -13.84
N GLU A 310 -5.54 -15.54 -15.02
CA GLU A 310 -4.94 -16.05 -16.25
C GLU A 310 -3.40 -16.06 -16.16
N VAL A 311 -2.76 -15.06 -15.54
CA VAL A 311 -1.29 -15.03 -15.35
C VAL A 311 -0.82 -16.01 -14.28
N LEU A 312 -1.54 -16.13 -13.16
CA LEU A 312 -1.25 -17.10 -12.11
C LEU A 312 -1.45 -18.56 -12.57
N ALA A 313 -2.33 -18.80 -13.55
CA ALA A 313 -2.53 -20.11 -14.15
C ALA A 313 -1.37 -20.59 -15.04
N ASP A 314 -0.41 -19.70 -15.38
CA ASP A 314 0.80 -20.05 -16.12
C ASP A 314 2.00 -20.41 -15.20
N LEU A 315 1.80 -20.51 -13.87
CA LEU A 315 2.80 -20.86 -12.84
C LEU A 315 2.70 -22.34 -12.39
#